data_AF-A0A5J6SIM2-F1
#
_entry.id   AF-A0A5J6SIM2-F1
#
_cell.length_a   1.000
_cell.length_b   1.000
_cell.length_c   1.000
_cell.angle_alpha   90.00
_cell.angle_beta   90.00
_cell.angle_gamma   90.00
#
_symmetry.space_group_name_H-M   'P 1'
#
loop_
_entity.id
_entity.type
_entity.pdbx_description
1 polymer ?
#
loop_
_entity_poly.entity_id
_entity_poly.type
_entity_poly.pdbx_seq_one_letter_code
_entity_poly.pdbx_strand_id
1 'polypeptide(L)'
;MKKRFVATTLSVVIGFSTLGVTPAAIHPIKASAATINLQNNQKAVEAKADQLIQTAKSLIGKATYSNTVYKATYPYKFSCASFLMYIFEKNGVDLGTYNEDYMMQQGSYVARNQLQKGDLLFFRSKTTGTDPDHVAMYIGDNKVIHMADSKQNIVISDLNSKPYYTDNYVTARRVLPTLLPSNPATKGDNIVTKAYSLIGKAKMGSVNNTSSLSFTPTGFVDYAYKSNGVNLGTTNLKELMNKGTTVSRANLKKGDLIFFNSVKGSKTPSLVAIYAGDYRIIIPNSSGVLSRVLFVDYYNQHYMTAKRVF
;
A
#
# COMPACT_ATOMS: atom_id res chain seq x y z
N MET A 1 -73.73 8.62 32.75
CA MET A 1 -73.68 7.15 32.50
C MET A 1 -72.34 6.77 31.89
N LYS A 2 -71.85 5.59 32.30
CA LYS A 2 -70.64 4.84 31.89
C LYS A 2 -69.36 5.08 32.72
N LYS A 3 -68.95 3.95 33.30
CA LYS A 3 -68.12 3.69 34.47
C LYS A 3 -66.64 3.72 34.10
N ARG A 4 -65.77 4.18 35.02
CA ARG A 4 -64.33 3.88 34.97
C ARG A 4 -63.98 2.95 36.12
N PHE A 5 -63.63 1.71 35.75
CA PHE A 5 -63.11 0.70 36.66
C PHE A 5 -61.64 0.97 36.95
N VAL A 6 -61.30 0.91 38.23
CA VAL A 6 -59.96 0.83 38.79
C VAL A 6 -59.67 -0.64 39.07
N ALA A 7 -58.48 -1.11 38.69
CA ALA A 7 -57.76 -2.31 39.15
C ALA A 7 -56.88 -2.81 37.98
N THR A 8 -55.65 -3.31 38.09
CA THR A 8 -54.62 -3.44 39.12
C THR A 8 -53.42 -3.95 38.31
N THR A 9 -52.19 -3.46 38.53
CA THR A 9 -51.01 -4.21 38.08
C THR A 9 -49.95 -4.25 39.17
N LEU A 10 -49.64 -5.49 39.50
CA LEU A 10 -48.79 -6.05 40.53
C LEU A 10 -47.34 -5.53 40.40
N SER A 11 -46.79 -4.95 41.46
CA SER A 11 -45.36 -4.67 41.59
C SER A 11 -44.69 -5.82 42.33
N VAL A 12 -43.85 -6.60 41.64
CA VAL A 12 -42.94 -7.55 42.27
C VAL A 12 -41.66 -6.81 42.61
N VAL A 13 -41.40 -6.66 43.92
CA VAL A 13 -40.14 -6.16 44.46
C VAL A 13 -39.22 -7.35 44.67
N ILE A 14 -38.09 -7.40 43.95
CA ILE A 14 -36.95 -8.23 44.32
C ILE A 14 -35.84 -7.26 44.73
N GLY A 15 -35.61 -7.18 46.03
CA GLY A 15 -34.41 -6.55 46.58
C GLY A 15 -33.23 -7.52 46.47
N PHE A 16 -32.09 -7.03 46.01
CA PHE A 16 -30.80 -7.63 46.28
C PHE A 16 -29.82 -6.54 46.71
N SER A 17 -29.03 -6.93 47.71
CA SER A 17 -28.19 -6.16 48.61
C SER A 17 -27.11 -5.31 47.94
N THR A 18 -26.88 -4.13 48.50
CA THR A 18 -25.79 -3.21 48.16
C THR A 18 -24.46 -3.76 48.65
N LEU A 19 -23.68 -4.38 47.76
CA LEU A 19 -22.22 -4.46 47.92
C LEU A 19 -21.62 -3.22 47.28
N GLY A 20 -20.91 -2.43 48.09
CA GLY A 20 -20.30 -1.17 47.70
C GLY A 20 -19.30 -1.36 46.56
N VAL A 21 -19.61 -0.79 45.40
CA VAL A 21 -18.66 -0.64 44.29
C VAL A 21 -18.01 0.73 44.47
N THR A 22 -16.76 0.75 44.97
CA THR A 22 -15.93 1.95 44.85
C THR A 22 -15.79 2.30 43.38
N PRO A 23 -15.96 3.57 42.95
CA PRO A 23 -15.68 3.94 41.57
C PRO A 23 -14.19 3.68 41.33
N ALA A 24 -13.86 2.73 40.46
CA ALA A 24 -12.51 2.59 39.97
C ALA A 24 -12.12 3.92 39.32
N ALA A 25 -11.08 4.57 39.84
CA ALA A 25 -10.53 5.78 39.24
C ALA A 25 -10.14 5.44 37.80
N ILE A 26 -10.91 5.96 36.84
CA ILE A 26 -10.59 5.84 35.42
C ILE A 26 -9.39 6.74 35.19
N HIS A 27 -8.19 6.16 35.29
CA HIS A 27 -6.99 6.81 34.82
C HIS A 27 -7.14 6.93 33.30
N PRO A 28 -7.14 8.14 32.72
CA PRO A 28 -7.12 8.25 31.27
C PRO A 28 -5.85 7.56 30.79
N ILE A 29 -6.00 6.50 30.01
CA ILE A 29 -4.91 5.94 29.25
C ILE A 29 -4.48 7.06 28.31
N LYS A 30 -3.44 7.82 28.70
CA LYS A 30 -2.67 8.59 27.73
C LYS A 30 -2.04 7.55 26.82
N ALA A 31 -2.73 7.23 25.74
CA ALA A 31 -2.10 6.68 24.57
C ALA A 31 -1.02 7.70 24.21
N SER A 32 0.23 7.38 24.54
CA SER A 32 1.37 8.04 23.94
C SER A 32 1.32 7.67 22.47
N ALA A 33 0.54 8.43 21.69
CA ALA A 33 0.73 8.50 20.26
C ALA A 33 2.22 8.81 20.11
N ALA A 34 2.98 7.84 19.58
CA ALA A 34 4.35 8.09 19.21
C ALA A 34 4.30 9.35 18.35
N THR A 35 4.90 10.44 18.84
CA THR A 35 5.02 11.68 18.11
C THR A 35 5.86 11.33 16.88
N ILE A 36 5.21 10.93 15.78
CA ILE A 36 5.87 10.83 14.49
C ILE A 36 6.29 12.25 14.21
N ASN A 37 7.60 12.47 14.22
CA ASN A 37 8.20 13.74 13.90
C ASN A 37 7.95 14.02 12.40
N LEU A 38 6.73 14.47 12.08
CA LEU A 38 6.22 14.71 10.72
C LEU A 38 6.90 15.92 10.05
N GLN A 39 7.71 16.69 10.79
CA GLN A 39 8.29 17.94 10.29
C GLN A 39 9.52 17.75 9.38
N ASN A 40 10.13 16.56 9.31
CA ASN A 40 11.33 16.33 8.48
C ASN A 40 11.09 15.55 7.18
N ASN A 41 9.83 15.33 6.78
CA ASN A 41 9.50 14.64 5.53
C ASN A 41 8.66 15.47 4.54
N GLN A 42 8.02 16.57 4.96
CA GLN A 42 7.16 17.34 4.04
C GLN A 42 7.94 17.92 2.85
N LYS A 43 9.11 18.54 3.10
CA LYS A 43 9.97 19.05 2.02
C LYS A 43 10.49 17.94 1.10
N ALA A 44 10.78 16.76 1.66
CA ALA A 44 11.24 15.61 0.87
C ALA A 44 10.08 15.02 0.03
N VAL A 45 8.87 14.99 0.58
CA VAL A 45 7.63 14.61 -0.13
C VAL A 45 7.34 15.57 -1.26
N GLU A 46 7.41 16.88 -1.02
CA GLU A 46 7.22 17.91 -2.04
C GLU A 46 8.28 17.80 -3.14
N ALA A 47 9.55 17.67 -2.77
CA ALA A 47 10.63 17.45 -3.73
C ALA A 47 10.40 16.17 -4.55
N LYS A 48 9.91 15.08 -3.91
CA LYS A 48 9.57 13.85 -4.61
C LYS A 48 8.40 14.06 -5.56
N ALA A 49 7.34 14.75 -5.14
CA ALA A 49 6.21 15.07 -6.00
C ALA A 49 6.64 15.93 -7.21
N ASP A 50 7.52 16.91 -7.01
CA ASP A 50 8.06 17.72 -8.10
C ASP A 50 8.91 16.88 -9.06
N GLN A 51 9.70 15.91 -8.57
CA GLN A 51 10.42 14.95 -9.42
C GLN A 51 9.48 14.08 -10.27
N LEU A 52 8.38 13.59 -9.68
CA LEU A 52 7.35 12.85 -10.41
C LEU A 52 6.73 13.71 -11.51
N ILE A 53 6.38 14.95 -11.20
CA ILE A 53 5.80 15.92 -12.15
C ILE A 53 6.78 16.24 -13.28
N GLN A 54 8.06 16.47 -12.98
CA GLN A 54 9.09 16.73 -13.99
C GLN A 54 9.25 15.54 -14.93
N THR A 55 9.30 14.32 -14.38
CA THR A 55 9.38 13.07 -15.17
C THR A 55 8.15 12.93 -16.08
N ALA A 56 6.96 13.13 -15.53
CA ALA A 56 5.70 13.09 -16.28
C ALA A 56 5.67 14.12 -17.43
N LYS A 57 6.06 15.37 -17.17
CA LYS A 57 6.16 16.43 -18.18
C LYS A 57 7.17 16.10 -19.28
N SER A 58 8.30 15.46 -18.95
CA SER A 58 9.35 15.10 -19.92
C SER A 58 8.91 14.09 -20.98
N LEU A 59 7.81 13.36 -20.72
CA LEU A 59 7.22 12.34 -21.60
C LEU A 59 6.13 12.90 -22.52
N ILE A 60 5.68 14.15 -22.31
CA ILE A 60 4.72 14.83 -23.21
C ILE A 60 5.32 14.87 -24.62
N GLY A 61 4.53 14.43 -25.61
CA GLY A 61 4.97 14.33 -27.01
C GLY A 61 5.90 13.14 -27.33
N LYS A 62 6.30 12.33 -26.34
CA LYS A 62 7.18 11.15 -26.54
C LYS A 62 6.50 9.81 -26.28
N ALA A 63 5.35 9.84 -25.59
CA ALA A 63 4.58 8.66 -25.25
C ALA A 63 3.20 8.69 -25.91
N THR A 64 2.75 7.52 -26.37
CA THR A 64 1.41 7.34 -26.94
C THR A 64 0.55 6.43 -26.06
N TYR A 65 -0.76 6.65 -26.05
CA TYR A 65 -1.70 5.81 -25.32
C TYR A 65 -1.75 4.37 -25.88
N SER A 66 -1.79 3.39 -24.99
CA SER A 66 -2.10 1.99 -25.32
C SER A 66 -2.59 1.25 -24.08
N ASN A 67 -3.71 0.54 -24.19
CA ASN A 67 -4.23 -0.37 -23.17
C ASN A 67 -3.77 -1.83 -23.35
N THR A 68 -3.10 -2.15 -24.46
CA THR A 68 -2.64 -3.51 -24.80
C THR A 68 -1.13 -3.65 -24.81
N VAL A 69 -0.39 -2.55 -24.96
CA VAL A 69 1.07 -2.55 -25.05
C VAL A 69 1.66 -1.62 -24.01
N TYR A 70 2.43 -2.19 -23.09
CA TYR A 70 3.32 -1.45 -22.22
C TYR A 70 4.72 -1.38 -22.83
N LYS A 71 5.25 -0.16 -23.04
CA LYS A 71 6.62 0.05 -23.52
C LYS A 71 7.31 1.19 -22.76
N ALA A 72 8.25 0.81 -21.90
CA ALA A 72 9.01 1.69 -21.01
C ALA A 72 10.26 2.35 -21.65
N THR A 73 10.38 2.29 -22.99
CA THR A 73 11.47 2.86 -23.80
C THR A 73 10.91 3.57 -25.02
N TYR A 74 11.65 4.53 -25.59
CA TYR A 74 11.19 5.30 -26.75
C TYR A 74 10.98 4.42 -28.02
N PRO A 75 9.95 4.69 -28.85
CA PRO A 75 8.74 5.45 -28.51
C PRO A 75 7.93 4.76 -27.42
N TYR A 76 7.54 5.52 -26.39
CA TYR A 76 6.89 4.98 -25.19
C TYR A 76 5.42 4.66 -25.43
N LYS A 77 4.89 3.64 -24.74
CA LYS A 77 3.46 3.26 -24.79
C LYS A 77 2.93 2.97 -23.39
N PHE A 78 1.84 3.65 -23.01
CA PHE A 78 1.24 3.52 -21.68
C PHE A 78 -0.29 3.64 -21.71
N SER A 79 -0.96 2.98 -20.78
CA SER A 79 -2.28 3.34 -20.28
C SER A 79 -2.18 4.45 -19.22
N CYS A 80 -3.30 4.91 -18.66
CA CYS A 80 -3.29 5.88 -17.55
C CYS A 80 -2.56 5.34 -16.31
N ALA A 81 -2.90 4.15 -15.82
CA ALA A 81 -2.23 3.55 -14.66
C ALA A 81 -0.78 3.12 -14.94
N SER A 82 -0.46 2.55 -16.11
CA SER A 82 0.93 2.17 -16.41
C SER A 82 1.85 3.39 -16.66
N PHE A 83 1.29 4.52 -17.08
CA PHE A 83 2.00 5.80 -17.10
C PHE A 83 2.38 6.24 -15.68
N LEU A 84 1.43 6.20 -14.73
CA LEU A 84 1.72 6.55 -13.34
C LEU A 84 2.69 5.56 -12.69
N MET A 85 2.53 4.25 -12.91
CA MET A 85 3.49 3.24 -12.47
C MET A 85 4.91 3.57 -12.97
N TYR A 86 5.07 3.88 -14.26
CA TYR A 86 6.37 4.22 -14.84
C TYR A 86 7.01 5.46 -14.21
N ILE A 87 6.28 6.57 -14.09
CA ILE A 87 6.87 7.80 -13.53
C ILE A 87 7.22 7.62 -12.05
N PHE A 88 6.41 6.87 -11.28
CA PHE A 88 6.69 6.56 -9.89
C PHE A 88 7.95 5.69 -9.77
N GLU A 89 8.03 4.60 -10.53
CA GLU A 89 9.19 3.68 -10.52
C GLU A 89 10.48 4.39 -10.92
N LYS A 90 10.44 5.25 -11.94
CA LYS A 90 11.61 6.05 -12.37
C LYS A 90 12.12 6.99 -11.29
N ASN A 91 11.29 7.35 -10.31
CA ASN A 91 11.64 8.21 -9.19
C ASN A 91 11.85 7.42 -7.89
N GLY A 92 12.00 6.09 -7.97
CA GLY A 92 12.27 5.23 -6.83
C GLY A 92 11.07 5.03 -5.90
N VAL A 93 9.85 5.26 -6.40
CA VAL A 93 8.61 5.01 -5.65
C VAL A 93 7.87 3.88 -6.35
N ASP A 94 7.62 2.80 -5.62
CA ASP A 94 6.95 1.63 -6.19
C ASP A 94 5.46 1.63 -5.85
N LEU A 95 4.59 1.70 -6.85
CA LEU A 95 3.14 1.50 -6.67
C LEU A 95 2.78 0.01 -6.60
N GLY A 96 3.63 -0.92 -7.04
CA GLY A 96 3.39 -2.36 -6.97
C GLY A 96 2.24 -2.88 -7.86
N THR A 97 1.65 -2.02 -8.68
CA THR A 97 0.51 -2.32 -9.56
C THR A 97 0.38 -1.28 -10.68
N TYR A 98 -0.24 -1.69 -11.79
CA TYR A 98 -0.76 -0.82 -12.85
C TYR A 98 -2.28 -0.96 -13.03
N ASN A 99 -2.97 -1.56 -12.05
CA ASN A 99 -4.43 -1.68 -12.01
C ASN A 99 -5.00 -0.59 -11.09
N GLU A 100 -5.95 0.17 -11.63
CA GLU A 100 -6.59 1.34 -11.03
C GLU A 100 -7.35 0.98 -9.74
N ASP A 101 -8.08 -0.15 -9.72
CA ASP A 101 -8.82 -0.62 -8.54
C ASP A 101 -7.89 -0.88 -7.36
N TYR A 102 -6.69 -1.41 -7.65
CA TYR A 102 -5.67 -1.62 -6.63
C TYR A 102 -4.98 -0.33 -6.24
N MET A 103 -4.69 0.58 -7.17
CA MET A 103 -4.15 1.91 -6.83
C MET A 103 -5.11 2.71 -5.94
N MET A 104 -6.42 2.61 -6.19
CA MET A 104 -7.45 3.28 -5.40
C MET A 104 -7.51 2.76 -3.95
N GLN A 105 -6.95 1.59 -3.65
CA GLN A 105 -6.88 1.05 -2.29
C GLN A 105 -5.58 1.40 -1.56
N GLN A 106 -4.63 2.06 -2.24
CA GLN A 106 -3.35 2.45 -1.66
C GLN A 106 -3.42 3.80 -0.96
N GLY A 107 -2.49 3.99 -0.03
CA GLY A 107 -2.35 5.24 0.70
C GLY A 107 -3.58 5.59 1.55
N SER A 108 -3.79 6.88 1.75
CA SER A 108 -4.90 7.42 2.54
C SER A 108 -5.90 8.18 1.67
N TYR A 109 -7.17 8.18 2.07
CA TYR A 109 -8.18 9.03 1.44
C TYR A 109 -7.81 10.52 1.55
N VAL A 110 -8.09 11.29 0.51
CA VAL A 110 -7.91 12.75 0.48
C VAL A 110 -9.21 13.43 0.07
N ALA A 111 -9.66 14.39 0.88
CA ALA A 111 -10.76 15.26 0.49
C ALA A 111 -10.33 16.19 -0.66
N ARG A 112 -11.24 16.51 -1.59
CA ARG A 112 -10.91 17.29 -2.80
C ARG A 112 -10.30 18.68 -2.50
N ASN A 113 -10.65 19.29 -1.38
CA ASN A 113 -10.09 20.57 -0.93
C ASN A 113 -8.75 20.45 -0.18
N GLN A 114 -8.22 19.24 -0.02
CA GLN A 114 -6.96 18.95 0.67
C GLN A 114 -5.92 18.34 -0.27
N LEU A 115 -6.16 18.37 -1.59
CA LEU A 115 -5.27 17.81 -2.59
C LEU A 115 -3.86 18.42 -2.51
N GLN A 116 -2.86 17.56 -2.67
CA GLN A 116 -1.44 17.91 -2.70
C GLN A 116 -0.79 17.28 -3.92
N LYS A 117 0.31 17.89 -4.37
CA LYS A 117 1.10 17.37 -5.50
C LYS A 117 1.46 15.90 -5.26
N GLY A 118 1.28 15.06 -6.27
CA GLY A 118 1.54 13.63 -6.20
C GLY A 118 0.36 12.79 -5.72
N ASP A 119 -0.74 13.39 -5.24
CA ASP A 119 -1.97 12.64 -4.96
C ASP A 119 -2.53 12.03 -6.26
N LEU A 120 -3.04 10.79 -6.16
CA LEU A 120 -3.67 10.07 -7.26
C LEU A 120 -5.17 10.35 -7.26
N LEU A 121 -5.71 10.85 -8.37
CA LEU A 121 -7.12 11.15 -8.55
C LEU A 121 -7.75 10.13 -9.49
N PHE A 122 -8.89 9.58 -9.09
CA PHE A 122 -9.59 8.51 -9.80
C PHE A 122 -10.89 9.03 -10.40
N PHE A 123 -11.14 8.67 -11.65
CA PHE A 123 -12.30 9.11 -12.41
C PHE A 123 -13.02 7.94 -13.08
N ARG A 124 -14.32 8.13 -13.32
CA ARG A 124 -15.17 7.21 -14.08
C ARG A 124 -15.35 7.70 -15.52
N SER A 125 -14.63 7.14 -16.46
CA SER A 125 -14.69 7.51 -17.88
C SER A 125 -15.79 6.79 -18.66
N LYS A 126 -16.13 5.57 -18.26
CA LYS A 126 -17.28 4.83 -18.80
C LYS A 126 -18.59 5.29 -18.18
N THR A 127 -19.64 5.33 -18.99
CA THR A 127 -21.01 5.66 -18.56
C THR A 127 -21.69 4.50 -17.81
N THR A 128 -21.12 3.30 -17.85
CA THR A 128 -21.62 2.09 -17.19
C THR A 128 -20.60 1.55 -16.19
N GLY A 129 -21.08 1.09 -15.03
CA GLY A 129 -20.26 0.64 -13.91
C GLY A 129 -20.01 1.72 -12.85
N THR A 130 -19.54 1.29 -11.69
CA THR A 130 -19.20 2.15 -10.53
C THR A 130 -17.71 2.31 -10.31
N ASP A 131 -16.90 1.46 -10.94
CA ASP A 131 -15.46 1.39 -10.69
C ASP A 131 -14.72 2.44 -11.52
N PRO A 132 -13.71 3.12 -10.95
CA PRO A 132 -12.90 4.07 -11.71
C PRO A 132 -12.10 3.32 -12.78
N ASP A 133 -12.07 3.87 -13.98
CA ASP A 133 -11.31 3.32 -15.12
C ASP A 133 -10.23 4.29 -15.61
N HIS A 134 -9.99 5.36 -14.84
CA HIS A 134 -8.97 6.34 -15.14
C HIS A 134 -8.32 6.90 -13.89
N VAL A 135 -7.03 7.16 -14.00
CA VAL A 135 -6.24 7.73 -12.92
C VAL A 135 -5.35 8.85 -13.44
N ALA A 136 -5.22 9.91 -12.64
CA ALA A 136 -4.38 11.06 -12.92
C ALA A 136 -3.57 11.44 -11.67
N MET A 137 -2.46 12.14 -11.85
CA MET A 137 -1.67 12.66 -10.73
C MET A 137 -1.93 14.16 -10.58
N TYR A 138 -2.28 14.63 -9.38
CA TYR A 138 -2.43 16.06 -9.09
C TYR A 138 -1.07 16.75 -9.10
N ILE A 139 -1.00 17.92 -9.74
CA ILE A 139 0.24 18.67 -9.94
C ILE A 139 0.23 20.08 -9.33
N GLY A 140 -0.80 20.42 -8.55
CA GLY A 140 -1.03 21.77 -8.03
C GLY A 140 -1.97 22.59 -8.92
N ASP A 141 -2.36 23.77 -8.44
CA ASP A 141 -3.13 24.77 -9.21
C ASP A 141 -4.39 24.22 -9.88
N ASN A 142 -5.10 23.36 -9.17
CA ASN A 142 -6.30 22.65 -9.65
C ASN A 142 -6.08 21.81 -10.92
N LYS A 143 -4.85 21.34 -11.16
CA LYS A 143 -4.48 20.60 -12.37
C LYS A 143 -4.01 19.19 -12.07
N VAL A 144 -4.21 18.33 -13.06
CA VAL A 144 -3.71 16.96 -13.10
C VAL A 144 -2.88 16.73 -14.36
N ILE A 145 -1.92 15.81 -14.27
CA ILE A 145 -1.23 15.24 -15.44
C ILE A 145 -1.60 13.77 -15.58
N HIS A 146 -1.92 13.34 -16.80
CA HIS A 146 -2.34 11.99 -17.07
C HIS A 146 -2.17 11.61 -18.55
N MET A 147 -2.03 10.31 -18.81
CA MET A 147 -2.20 9.74 -20.14
C MET A 147 -3.70 9.60 -20.40
N ALA A 148 -4.30 10.56 -21.11
CA ALA A 148 -5.75 10.73 -21.20
C ALA A 148 -6.44 9.67 -22.07
N ASP A 149 -6.12 9.63 -23.37
CA ASP A 149 -6.70 8.69 -24.33
C ASP A 149 -5.83 8.60 -25.61
N SER A 150 -6.29 7.82 -26.60
CA SER A 150 -5.61 7.62 -27.89
C SER A 150 -5.52 8.85 -28.79
N LYS A 151 -6.28 9.91 -28.52
CA LYS A 151 -6.26 11.16 -29.29
C LYS A 151 -5.33 12.18 -28.66
N GLN A 152 -5.38 12.30 -27.34
CA GLN A 152 -4.69 13.36 -26.60
C GLN A 152 -3.34 12.93 -26.03
N ASN A 153 -3.13 11.62 -25.78
CA ASN A 153 -1.97 11.08 -25.08
C ASN A 153 -1.76 11.77 -23.70
N ILE A 154 -0.52 12.13 -23.34
CA ILE A 154 -0.24 12.82 -22.07
C ILE A 154 -0.66 14.29 -22.17
N VAL A 155 -1.55 14.72 -21.28
CA VAL A 155 -2.00 16.12 -21.16
C VAL A 155 -2.00 16.60 -19.72
N ILE A 156 -1.95 17.92 -19.57
CA ILE A 156 -2.24 18.60 -18.31
C ILE A 156 -3.65 19.18 -18.42
N SER A 157 -4.50 18.88 -17.46
CA SER A 157 -5.91 19.28 -17.47
C SER A 157 -6.29 19.99 -16.18
N ASP A 158 -7.07 21.06 -16.31
CA ASP A 158 -7.68 21.75 -15.18
C ASP A 158 -8.96 21.02 -14.75
N LEU A 159 -9.09 20.74 -13.46
CA LEU A 159 -10.21 19.99 -12.89
C LEU A 159 -11.58 20.70 -13.03
N ASN A 160 -11.58 21.98 -13.38
CA ASN A 160 -12.81 22.76 -13.62
C ASN A 160 -13.05 23.02 -15.11
N SER A 161 -12.16 22.59 -16.00
CA SER A 161 -12.27 22.91 -17.44
C SER A 161 -13.38 22.17 -18.18
N LYS A 162 -13.81 21.01 -17.67
CA LYS A 162 -14.81 20.15 -18.32
C LYS A 162 -15.68 19.43 -17.29
N PRO A 163 -16.97 19.21 -17.57
CA PRO A 163 -17.87 18.41 -16.71
C PRO A 163 -17.31 17.02 -16.39
N TYR A 164 -16.51 16.44 -17.29
CA TYR A 164 -15.82 15.18 -17.04
C TYR A 164 -15.06 15.14 -15.70
N TYR A 165 -14.31 16.20 -15.37
CA TYR A 165 -13.48 16.24 -14.15
C TYR A 165 -14.27 16.58 -12.88
N THR A 166 -15.50 17.08 -13.01
CA THR A 166 -16.41 17.34 -11.89
C THR A 166 -17.30 16.14 -11.64
N ASP A 167 -17.99 15.67 -12.67
CA ASP A 167 -19.11 14.73 -12.60
C ASP A 167 -18.63 13.28 -12.47
N ASN A 168 -17.40 13.01 -12.94
CA ASN A 168 -16.82 11.67 -12.87
C ASN A 168 -15.72 11.53 -11.82
N TYR A 169 -15.51 12.52 -10.95
CA TYR A 169 -14.56 12.39 -9.85
C TYR A 169 -15.04 11.31 -8.86
N VAL A 170 -14.22 10.31 -8.58
CA VAL A 170 -14.55 9.21 -7.65
C VAL A 170 -13.89 9.45 -6.30
N THR A 171 -12.56 9.55 -6.27
CA THR A 171 -11.80 9.71 -5.03
C THR A 171 -10.38 10.20 -5.30
N ALA A 172 -9.68 10.60 -4.24
CA ALA A 172 -8.25 10.87 -4.28
C ALA A 172 -7.51 10.09 -3.19
N ARG A 173 -6.30 9.63 -3.53
CA ARG A 173 -5.41 8.88 -2.65
C ARG A 173 -4.05 9.54 -2.51
N ARG A 174 -3.64 9.76 -1.27
CA ARG A 174 -2.31 10.23 -0.91
C ARG A 174 -1.42 9.05 -0.60
N VAL A 175 -0.45 8.83 -1.49
CA VAL A 175 0.52 7.72 -1.42
C VAL A 175 1.90 8.17 -0.94
N LEU A 176 2.14 9.48 -0.81
CA LEU A 176 3.33 10.04 -0.16
C LEU A 176 2.92 10.68 1.17
N PRO A 177 3.67 10.52 2.28
CA PRO A 177 5.01 9.94 2.39
C PRO A 177 5.07 8.42 2.53
N THR A 178 3.93 7.74 2.64
CA THR A 178 3.87 6.36 3.15
C THR A 178 4.64 5.36 2.28
N LEU A 179 4.74 5.63 0.97
CA LEU A 179 5.56 4.83 0.05
C LEU A 179 7.08 5.08 0.16
N LEU A 180 7.52 6.15 0.85
CA LEU A 180 8.91 6.54 1.03
C LEU A 180 9.50 5.96 2.32
N PRO A 181 10.84 5.78 2.40
CA PRO A 181 11.51 5.49 3.66
C PRO A 181 11.22 6.53 4.74
N SER A 182 11.18 6.11 6.01
CA SER A 182 11.14 7.04 7.14
C SER A 182 12.44 7.87 7.20
N ASN A 183 12.40 9.03 7.87
CA ASN A 183 13.58 9.85 8.13
C ASN A 183 13.68 10.18 9.65
N PRO A 184 14.68 9.63 10.38
CA PRO A 184 15.70 8.71 9.91
C PRO A 184 15.11 7.34 9.51
N ALA A 185 15.81 6.64 8.62
CA ALA A 185 15.37 5.33 8.13
C ALA A 185 15.37 4.30 9.27
N THR A 186 14.25 3.58 9.41
CA THR A 186 14.17 2.47 10.36
C THR A 186 14.92 1.25 9.83
N LYS A 187 15.18 0.28 10.70
CA LYS A 187 15.73 -1.02 10.29
C LYS A 187 14.86 -1.71 9.21
N GLY A 188 13.54 -1.61 9.35
CA GLY A 188 12.58 -2.08 8.35
C GLY A 188 12.70 -1.35 7.01
N ASP A 189 12.90 -0.03 7.03
CA ASP A 189 13.13 0.75 5.80
C ASP A 189 14.41 0.29 5.08
N ASN A 190 15.48 -0.01 5.81
CA ASN A 190 16.74 -0.46 5.21
C ASN A 190 16.63 -1.88 4.61
N ILE A 191 15.91 -2.78 5.29
CA ILE A 191 15.60 -4.12 4.77
C ILE A 191 14.79 -4.01 3.48
N VAL A 192 13.74 -3.19 3.47
CA VAL A 192 12.88 -2.97 2.29
C VAL A 192 13.67 -2.34 1.15
N THR A 193 14.52 -1.35 1.44
CA THR A 193 15.41 -0.70 0.45
C THR A 193 16.37 -1.72 -0.18
N LYS A 194 16.97 -2.59 0.63
CA LYS A 194 17.82 -3.67 0.13
C LYS A 194 17.03 -4.64 -0.76
N ALA A 195 15.85 -5.07 -0.31
CA ALA A 195 15.00 -5.98 -1.07
C ALA A 195 14.58 -5.39 -2.43
N TYR A 196 14.21 -4.10 -2.47
CA TYR A 196 13.94 -3.38 -3.72
C TYR A 196 15.16 -3.32 -4.65
N SER A 197 16.36 -3.11 -4.11
CA SER A 197 17.60 -3.03 -4.91
C SER A 197 17.93 -4.31 -5.68
N LEU A 198 17.29 -5.43 -5.30
CA LEU A 198 17.45 -6.76 -5.88
C LEU A 198 16.37 -7.12 -6.92
N ILE A 199 15.30 -6.31 -7.05
CA ILE A 199 14.32 -6.48 -8.13
C ILE A 199 15.02 -6.35 -9.48
N GLY A 200 14.78 -7.33 -10.36
CA GLY A 200 15.42 -7.42 -11.68
C GLY A 200 16.89 -7.82 -11.67
N LYS A 201 17.51 -8.06 -10.50
CA LYS A 201 18.92 -8.48 -10.37
C LYS A 201 19.06 -9.86 -9.76
N ALA A 202 18.31 -10.14 -8.70
CA ALA A 202 18.37 -11.42 -8.02
C ALA A 202 17.61 -12.51 -8.78
N LYS A 203 18.21 -13.70 -8.84
CA LYS A 203 17.65 -14.90 -9.50
C LYS A 203 17.23 -15.91 -8.46
N MET A 204 16.11 -16.60 -8.68
CA MET A 204 15.70 -17.69 -7.80
C MET A 204 16.29 -19.02 -8.26
N GLY A 205 16.83 -19.79 -7.32
CA GLY A 205 17.44 -21.09 -7.55
C GLY A 205 17.39 -21.99 -6.32
N SER A 206 18.05 -23.14 -6.40
CA SER A 206 18.05 -24.14 -5.33
C SER A 206 19.11 -23.92 -4.24
N VAL A 207 20.05 -23.01 -4.47
CA VAL A 207 21.17 -22.70 -3.56
C VAL A 207 21.40 -21.19 -3.45
N ASN A 208 21.94 -20.75 -2.33
CA ASN A 208 22.28 -19.34 -2.11
C ASN A 208 23.72 -19.05 -2.57
N ASN A 209 23.88 -18.05 -3.43
CA ASN A 209 25.16 -17.51 -3.87
C ASN A 209 25.05 -15.98 -3.97
N THR A 210 25.69 -15.29 -3.03
CA THR A 210 25.64 -13.83 -2.92
C THR A 210 26.39 -13.13 -4.06
N SER A 211 27.46 -13.73 -4.59
CA SER A 211 28.26 -13.15 -5.66
C SER A 211 27.48 -13.11 -6.98
N SER A 212 26.69 -14.14 -7.28
CA SER A 212 25.85 -14.19 -8.48
C SER A 212 24.42 -13.69 -8.25
N LEU A 213 24.10 -13.20 -7.04
CA LEU A 213 22.75 -12.82 -6.59
C LEU A 213 21.71 -13.91 -6.86
N SER A 214 22.09 -15.17 -6.70
CA SER A 214 21.19 -16.32 -6.83
C SER A 214 20.77 -16.79 -5.44
N PHE A 215 19.47 -16.96 -5.20
CA PHE A 215 18.95 -17.30 -3.89
C PHE A 215 17.83 -18.32 -3.95
N THR A 216 17.72 -19.13 -2.91
CA THR A 216 16.43 -19.73 -2.53
C THR A 216 15.46 -18.63 -2.06
N PRO A 217 14.12 -18.85 -2.08
CA PRO A 217 13.18 -17.85 -1.60
C PRO A 217 13.46 -17.34 -0.18
N THR A 218 13.75 -18.25 0.77
CA THR A 218 14.11 -17.89 2.15
C THR A 218 15.52 -17.31 2.24
N GLY A 219 16.45 -17.74 1.39
CA GLY A 219 17.80 -17.17 1.30
C GLY A 219 17.82 -15.73 0.80
N PHE A 220 16.90 -15.34 -0.09
CA PHE A 220 16.72 -13.94 -0.51
C PHE A 220 16.31 -13.08 0.69
N VAL A 221 15.32 -13.55 1.46
CA VAL A 221 14.86 -12.85 2.66
C VAL A 221 15.99 -12.76 3.68
N ASP A 222 16.68 -13.86 3.97
CA ASP A 222 17.83 -13.87 4.88
C ASP A 222 18.93 -12.91 4.43
N TYR A 223 19.25 -12.85 3.13
CA TYR A 223 20.23 -11.91 2.60
C TYR A 223 19.82 -10.43 2.81
N ALA A 224 18.54 -10.10 2.58
CA ALA A 224 18.04 -8.74 2.83
C ALA A 224 18.11 -8.36 4.32
N TYR A 225 17.81 -9.30 5.23
CA TYR A 225 17.83 -9.08 6.68
C TYR A 225 19.25 -9.01 7.25
N LYS A 226 20.13 -9.94 6.85
CA LYS A 226 21.53 -9.99 7.32
C LYS A 226 22.32 -8.76 6.92
N SER A 227 22.09 -8.23 5.71
CA SER A 227 22.73 -6.98 5.28
C SER A 227 22.37 -5.76 6.15
N ASN A 228 21.35 -5.90 7.00
CA ASN A 228 20.87 -4.88 7.93
C ASN A 228 20.97 -5.33 9.40
N GLY A 229 21.86 -6.27 9.69
CA GLY A 229 22.17 -6.73 11.06
C GLY A 229 21.07 -7.57 11.71
N VAL A 230 20.14 -8.15 10.94
CA VAL A 230 19.14 -9.08 11.47
C VAL A 230 19.48 -10.50 11.04
N ASN A 231 19.73 -11.36 12.04
CA ASN A 231 19.96 -12.79 11.80
C ASN A 231 18.66 -13.56 12.01
N LEU A 232 18.14 -14.18 10.95
CA LEU A 232 16.91 -14.99 11.02
C LEU A 232 17.11 -16.35 11.70
N GLY A 233 18.36 -16.84 11.74
CA GLY A 233 18.73 -18.09 12.40
C GLY A 233 18.23 -19.37 11.74
N THR A 234 17.52 -19.27 10.60
CA THR A 234 17.07 -20.42 9.81
C THR A 234 16.70 -20.00 8.40
N THR A 235 16.91 -20.89 7.43
CA THR A 235 16.38 -20.77 6.06
C THR A 235 15.20 -21.73 5.83
N ASN A 236 14.81 -22.51 6.85
CA ASN A 236 13.62 -23.36 6.80
C ASN A 236 12.36 -22.50 7.00
N LEU A 237 11.44 -22.57 6.04
CA LEU A 237 10.26 -21.70 6.02
C LEU A 237 9.30 -21.96 7.20
N LYS A 238 9.12 -23.22 7.61
CA LYS A 238 8.25 -23.59 8.74
C LYS A 238 8.84 -23.09 10.06
N GLU A 239 10.14 -23.25 10.24
CA GLU A 239 10.84 -22.73 11.42
C GLU A 239 10.79 -21.20 11.46
N LEU A 240 11.03 -20.54 10.32
CA LEU A 240 11.01 -19.08 10.21
C LEU A 240 9.63 -18.50 10.56
N MET A 241 8.55 -19.17 10.16
CA MET A 241 7.17 -18.78 10.50
C MET A 241 6.90 -18.85 12.03
N ASN A 242 7.70 -19.61 12.78
CA ASN A 242 7.60 -19.70 14.23
C ASN A 242 8.54 -18.73 14.97
N LYS A 243 9.32 -17.91 14.25
CA LYS A 243 10.21 -16.91 14.86
C LYS A 243 9.48 -15.59 15.11
N GLY A 244 9.97 -14.87 16.13
CA GLY A 244 9.51 -13.51 16.45
C GLY A 244 8.08 -13.45 16.97
N THR A 245 7.50 -12.25 16.93
CA THR A 245 6.13 -12.00 17.39
C THR A 245 5.14 -12.04 16.23
N THR A 246 3.99 -12.67 16.42
CA THR A 246 2.89 -12.61 15.44
C THR A 246 2.34 -11.20 15.33
N VAL A 247 2.16 -10.69 14.11
CA VAL A 247 1.63 -9.37 13.82
C VAL A 247 0.29 -9.48 13.09
N SER A 248 -0.70 -8.69 13.51
CA SER A 248 -1.98 -8.59 12.78
C SER A 248 -1.82 -7.75 11.51
N ARG A 249 -2.66 -7.99 10.51
CA ARG A 249 -2.62 -7.24 9.23
C ARG A 249 -2.69 -5.72 9.42
N ALA A 250 -3.50 -5.25 10.38
CA ALA A 250 -3.64 -3.82 10.68
C ALA A 250 -2.38 -3.19 11.30
N ASN A 251 -1.49 -4.00 11.89
CA ASN A 251 -0.30 -3.55 12.61
C ASN A 251 1.00 -3.86 11.87
N LEU A 252 0.91 -4.19 10.57
CA LEU A 252 2.06 -4.46 9.72
C LEU A 252 2.96 -3.23 9.64
N LYS A 253 4.26 -3.46 9.72
CA LYS A 253 5.33 -2.46 9.56
C LYS A 253 6.35 -2.97 8.57
N LYS A 254 7.06 -2.04 7.94
CA LYS A 254 8.13 -2.37 6.99
C LYS A 254 9.12 -3.36 7.61
N GLY A 255 9.47 -4.39 6.84
CA GLY A 255 10.32 -5.48 7.32
C GLY A 255 9.60 -6.51 8.19
N ASP A 256 8.28 -6.51 8.30
CA ASP A 256 7.56 -7.69 8.76
C ASP A 256 7.61 -8.79 7.68
N LEU A 257 7.78 -10.04 8.11
CA LEU A 257 7.71 -11.21 7.25
C LEU A 257 6.25 -11.63 7.09
N ILE A 258 5.80 -11.87 5.86
CA ILE A 258 4.45 -12.36 5.58
C ILE A 258 4.53 -13.73 4.94
N PHE A 259 3.79 -14.70 5.49
CA PHE A 259 3.80 -16.09 5.05
C PHE A 259 2.53 -16.41 4.28
N PHE A 260 2.68 -17.17 3.20
CA PHE A 260 1.58 -17.63 2.36
C PHE A 260 1.64 -19.13 2.16
N ASN A 261 0.47 -19.74 1.92
CA ASN A 261 0.34 -21.13 1.48
C ASN A 261 0.10 -21.20 -0.04
N SER A 262 0.36 -22.36 -0.65
CA SER A 262 0.06 -22.60 -2.06
C SER A 262 -1.37 -23.09 -2.28
N VAL A 263 -1.98 -23.65 -1.22
CA VAL A 263 -3.35 -24.16 -1.21
C VAL A 263 -4.12 -23.44 -0.11
N LYS A 264 -5.21 -22.76 -0.48
CA LYS A 264 -6.04 -21.98 0.44
C LYS A 264 -6.43 -22.83 1.66
N GLY A 265 -6.18 -22.30 2.86
CA GLY A 265 -6.45 -22.99 4.13
C GLY A 265 -5.36 -23.96 4.60
N SER A 266 -4.32 -24.24 3.81
CA SER A 266 -3.20 -25.06 4.27
C SER A 266 -2.42 -24.38 5.40
N LYS A 267 -2.02 -25.19 6.39
CA LYS A 267 -1.17 -24.78 7.52
C LYS A 267 0.33 -24.83 7.18
N THR A 268 0.69 -25.31 6.00
CA THR A 268 2.09 -25.37 5.57
C THR A 268 2.43 -24.14 4.73
N PRO A 269 3.40 -23.32 5.16
CA PRO A 269 3.85 -22.19 4.36
C PRO A 269 4.61 -22.69 3.13
N SER A 270 4.41 -22.01 2.00
CA SER A 270 5.11 -22.25 0.74
C SER A 270 5.89 -21.01 0.26
N LEU A 271 5.61 -19.84 0.84
CA LEU A 271 6.23 -18.59 0.46
C LEU A 271 6.37 -17.66 1.66
N VAL A 272 7.44 -16.86 1.68
CA VAL A 272 7.63 -15.73 2.58
C VAL A 272 7.90 -14.47 1.75
N ALA A 273 7.32 -13.36 2.19
CA ALA A 273 7.53 -12.03 1.62
C ALA A 273 8.00 -11.05 2.69
N ILE A 274 8.59 -9.95 2.24
CA ILE A 274 8.95 -8.81 3.09
C ILE A 274 7.89 -7.73 2.89
N TYR A 275 7.23 -7.29 3.97
CA TYR A 275 6.28 -6.18 3.90
C TYR A 275 7.02 -4.85 3.67
N ALA A 276 6.59 -4.11 2.64
CA ALA A 276 7.21 -2.87 2.21
C ALA A 276 6.42 -1.60 2.59
N GLY A 277 5.34 -1.74 3.37
CA GLY A 277 4.45 -0.63 3.73
C GLY A 277 3.38 -0.37 2.66
N ASP A 278 2.26 0.22 3.08
CA ASP A 278 1.08 0.49 2.23
C ASP A 278 0.61 -0.70 1.43
N TYR A 279 0.45 -1.82 2.12
CA TYR A 279 0.02 -3.09 1.53
C TYR A 279 1.00 -3.66 0.49
N ARG A 280 2.19 -3.11 0.31
CA ARG A 280 3.17 -3.68 -0.63
C ARG A 280 3.95 -4.81 0.01
N ILE A 281 4.29 -5.80 -0.80
CA ILE A 281 5.10 -6.95 -0.43
C ILE A 281 6.15 -7.20 -1.51
N ILE A 282 7.36 -7.52 -1.07
CA ILE A 282 8.47 -7.91 -1.95
C ILE A 282 8.62 -9.43 -1.83
N ILE A 283 8.51 -10.09 -2.97
CA ILE A 283 8.33 -11.53 -3.05
C ILE A 283 9.36 -12.15 -4.00
N PRO A 284 10.06 -13.21 -3.58
CA PRO A 284 10.78 -14.09 -4.48
C PRO A 284 9.82 -15.08 -5.18
N ASN A 285 9.92 -15.21 -6.50
CA ASN A 285 9.21 -16.23 -7.29
C ASN A 285 10.15 -16.86 -8.35
N SER A 286 9.65 -17.81 -9.14
CA SER A 286 10.45 -18.50 -10.16
C SER A 286 11.11 -17.56 -11.18
N SER A 287 10.59 -16.34 -11.39
CA SER A 287 11.13 -15.34 -12.31
C SER A 287 12.09 -14.34 -11.65
N GLY A 288 12.35 -14.44 -10.35
CA GLY A 288 13.22 -13.53 -9.60
C GLY A 288 12.50 -12.85 -8.43
N VAL A 289 12.83 -11.59 -8.16
CA VAL A 289 12.22 -10.80 -7.08
C VAL A 289 11.29 -9.75 -7.68
N LEU A 290 10.08 -9.66 -7.15
CA LEU A 290 9.04 -8.76 -7.63
C LEU A 290 8.35 -8.06 -6.44
N SER A 291 7.76 -6.89 -6.71
CA SER A 291 6.85 -6.23 -5.79
C SER A 291 5.40 -6.45 -6.20
N ARG A 292 4.50 -6.56 -5.22
CA ARG A 292 3.06 -6.74 -5.40
C ARG A 292 2.28 -6.03 -4.30
N VAL A 293 0.99 -5.82 -4.53
CA VAL A 293 0.04 -5.43 -3.48
C VAL A 293 -0.53 -6.67 -2.77
N LEU A 294 -0.64 -6.59 -1.46
CA LEU A 294 -1.00 -7.68 -0.55
C LEU A 294 -2.48 -8.08 -0.65
N PHE A 295 -3.33 -7.14 -1.07
CA PHE A 295 -4.77 -7.37 -1.20
C PHE A 295 -5.20 -7.86 -2.59
N VAL A 296 -4.29 -8.05 -3.54
CA VAL A 296 -4.60 -8.81 -4.77
C VAL A 296 -5.07 -10.22 -4.38
N ASP A 297 -6.07 -10.72 -5.09
CA ASP A 297 -6.81 -11.95 -4.78
C ASP A 297 -5.94 -13.10 -4.27
N TYR A 298 -4.88 -13.46 -5.01
CA TYR A 298 -3.99 -14.54 -4.60
C TYR A 298 -3.39 -14.29 -3.21
N TYR A 299 -2.72 -13.16 -3.00
CA TYR A 299 -2.06 -12.88 -1.72
C TYR A 299 -3.06 -12.71 -0.58
N ASN A 300 -4.23 -12.14 -0.87
CA ASN A 300 -5.29 -11.97 0.11
C ASN A 300 -5.84 -13.33 0.59
N GLN A 301 -6.10 -14.25 -0.35
CA GLN A 301 -6.67 -15.58 -0.08
C GLN A 301 -5.66 -16.57 0.52
N HIS A 302 -4.37 -16.40 0.21
CA HIS A 302 -3.31 -17.33 0.61
C HIS A 302 -2.49 -16.86 1.83
N TYR A 303 -2.75 -15.66 2.34
CA TYR A 303 -2.11 -15.15 3.56
C TYR A 303 -2.35 -16.08 4.75
N MET A 304 -1.27 -16.42 5.45
CA MET A 304 -1.33 -17.24 6.66
C MET A 304 -1.13 -16.41 7.92
N THR A 305 -0.01 -15.71 8.01
CA THR A 305 0.40 -14.97 9.20
C THR A 305 1.48 -13.96 8.84
N ALA A 306 1.74 -13.03 9.75
CA ALA A 306 2.89 -12.15 9.69
C ALA A 306 3.72 -12.25 10.96
N LYS A 307 5.03 -12.07 10.82
CA LYS A 307 6.01 -12.17 11.91
C LYS A 307 6.94 -10.97 11.91
N ARG A 308 7.16 -10.41 13.09
CA ARG A 308 8.19 -9.39 13.33
C ARG A 308 9.33 -10.01 14.12
N VAL A 309 10.54 -9.86 13.60
CA VAL A 309 11.75 -10.57 14.07
C VAL A 309 12.85 -9.64 14.57
N PHE A 310 12.54 -8.34 14.73
CA PHE A 310 13.44 -7.31 15.27
C PHE A 310 12.64 -6.12 15.84
#